data_AF-A0A0S3QZA3-F1
#
_entry.id   AF-A0A0S3QZA3-F1
#
_cell.length_a   1.000
_cell.length_b   1.000
_cell.length_c   1.000
_cell.angle_alpha   90.00
_cell.angle_beta   90.00
_cell.angle_gamma   90.00
#
_symmetry.space_group_name_H-M   'P 1'
#
loop_
_entity.id
_entity.type
_entity.pdbx_description
1 polymer ?
#
loop_
_entity_poly.entity_id
_entity_poly.type
_entity_poly.pdbx_seq_one_letter_code
_entity_poly.pdbx_strand_id
1 'polypeptide(L)'
;MIEDKDMKSQSNEYHKLLEDIKAENILLPDEFVSELLIEKLPPSWTDYKQQLKHRHKQMPLSELITHIIVEDTNRKECAAARAKTLSAKANVV
;
A
#
# COMPACT_ATOMS: atom_id res chain seq x y z
N MET A 1 -1.52 8.45 0.06
CA MET A 1 -0.29 7.81 0.52
C MET A 1 0.87 8.39 -0.25
N ILE A 2 2.04 8.42 0.35
CA ILE A 2 3.25 9.08 -0.11
C ILE A 2 4.31 8.00 -0.33
N GLU A 3 5.02 8.11 -1.45
CA GLU A 3 6.05 7.18 -1.95
C GLU A 3 7.12 6.87 -0.89
N ASP A 4 7.69 7.90 -0.27
CA ASP A 4 8.86 7.77 0.62
C ASP A 4 8.50 7.56 2.10
N LYS A 5 7.21 7.43 2.42
CA LYS A 5 6.75 7.21 3.78
C LYS A 5 6.42 5.73 3.99
N ASP A 6 6.79 5.20 5.15
CA ASP A 6 6.51 3.81 5.50
C ASP A 6 5.02 3.47 5.37
N MET A 7 4.72 2.43 4.60
CA MET A 7 3.34 2.09 4.24
C MET A 7 2.54 1.56 5.43
N LYS A 8 3.21 0.92 6.40
CA LYS A 8 2.58 0.46 7.64
C LYS A 8 2.16 1.65 8.51
N SER A 9 3.02 2.66 8.67
CA SER A 9 2.66 3.92 9.35
C SER A 9 1.47 4.61 8.68
N GLN A 10 1.46 4.69 7.34
CA GLN A 10 0.36 5.31 6.60
C GLN A 10 -0.96 4.51 6.72
N SER A 11 -0.88 3.18 6.75
CA SER A 11 -2.05 2.33 6.95
C SER A 11 -2.64 2.49 8.35
N ASN A 12 -1.80 2.68 9.38
CA ASN A 12 -2.26 2.97 10.73
C ASN A 12 -2.95 4.36 10.81
N GLU A 13 -2.40 5.36 10.14
CA GLU A 13 -3.03 6.69 10.04
C GLU A 13 -4.39 6.62 9.33
N TYR A 14 -4.49 5.81 8.28
CA TYR A 14 -5.75 5.56 7.60
C TYR A 14 -6.79 4.91 8.53
N HIS A 15 -6.39 3.89 9.29
CA HIS A 15 -7.28 3.25 10.26
C HIS A 15 -7.76 4.23 11.33
N LYS A 16 -6.86 5.08 11.84
CA LYS A 16 -7.22 6.12 12.81
C LYS A 16 -8.25 7.10 12.24
N LEU A 17 -8.08 7.53 10.99
CA LEU A 17 -9.05 8.40 10.31
C LEU A 17 -10.45 7.75 10.23
N LEU A 18 -10.53 6.45 9.96
CA LEU A 18 -11.80 5.74 9.92
C LEU A 18 -12.47 5.68 11.30
N GLU A 19 -11.69 5.47 12.36
CA GLU A 19 -12.19 5.50 13.73
C GLU A 19 -12.67 6.90 14.13
N ASP A 20 -11.95 7.96 13.73
CA ASP A 20 -12.37 9.35 13.95
C ASP A 20 -13.69 9.65 13.21
N ILE A 21 -13.85 9.21 11.96
CA ILE A 21 -15.10 9.35 11.19
C ILE A 21 -16.25 8.60 11.86
N LYS A 22 -15.99 7.39 12.36
CA LYS A 22 -16.98 6.58 13.08
C LYS A 22 -17.39 7.21 14.40
N ALA A 23 -16.47 7.88 15.10
CA ALA A 23 -16.76 8.62 16.32
C ALA A 23 -17.72 9.80 16.08
N GLU A 24 -17.71 10.37 14.88
CA GLU A 24 -18.69 11.37 14.41
C GLU A 24 -20.04 10.75 13.98
N ASN A 25 -20.28 9.48 14.30
CA ASN A 25 -21.45 8.69 13.90
C ASN A 25 -21.64 8.54 12.38
N ILE A 26 -20.56 8.67 11.60
CA ILE A 26 -20.57 8.45 10.15
C ILE A 26 -20.10 7.01 9.89
N LEU A 27 -21.00 6.19 9.34
CA LEU A 27 -20.69 4.83 8.91
C LEU A 27 -20.42 4.82 7.41
N LEU A 28 -19.22 4.42 7.03
CA LEU A 28 -18.83 4.23 5.65
C LEU A 28 -18.97 2.75 5.28
N PRO A 29 -19.51 2.43 4.08
CA PRO A 29 -19.53 1.04 3.60
C PRO A 29 -18.12 0.46 3.51
N ASP A 30 -17.95 -0.81 3.87
CA ASP A 30 -16.64 -1.50 3.83
C ASP A 30 -16.00 -1.46 2.43
N GLU A 31 -16.82 -1.57 1.39
CA GLU A 31 -16.37 -1.48 -0.01
C GLU A 31 -15.82 -0.08 -0.32
N PHE A 32 -16.49 0.99 0.14
CA PHE A 32 -16.02 2.36 -0.04
C PHE A 32 -14.68 2.58 0.66
N VAL A 33 -14.54 2.09 1.89
CA VAL A 33 -13.29 2.20 2.65
C VAL A 33 -12.15 1.43 1.96
N SER A 34 -12.43 0.29 1.37
CA SER A 34 -11.44 -0.52 0.67
C SER A 34 -11.01 0.14 -0.65
N GLU A 35 -11.97 0.59 -1.46
CA GLU A 35 -11.71 1.32 -2.70
C GLU A 35 -10.96 2.64 -2.45
N LEU A 36 -11.33 3.38 -1.41
CA LEU A 36 -10.64 4.62 -1.04
C LEU A 36 -9.17 4.38 -0.69
N LEU A 37 -8.85 3.32 0.04
CA LEU A 37 -7.46 2.96 0.36
C LEU A 37 -6.66 2.66 -0.91
N ILE A 38 -7.23 1.86 -1.83
CA ILE A 38 -6.63 1.53 -3.13
C ILE A 38 -6.41 2.80 -3.95
N GLU A 39 -7.38 3.71 -3.96
CA GLU A 39 -7.28 4.99 -4.66
C GLU A 39 -6.19 5.90 -4.09
N LYS A 40 -5.95 5.83 -2.78
CA LYS A 40 -4.93 6.63 -2.08
C LYS A 40 -3.51 6.11 -2.24
N LEU A 41 -3.27 4.93 -2.82
CA LEU A 41 -1.91 4.42 -3.05
C LEU A 41 -1.08 5.38 -3.95
N PRO A 42 0.26 5.42 -3.80
CA PRO A 42 1.11 6.30 -4.59
C PRO A 42 1.06 5.97 -6.10
N PRO A 43 1.39 6.93 -6.99
CA PRO A 43 1.36 6.71 -8.44
C PRO A 43 2.21 5.53 -8.93
N SER A 44 3.34 5.23 -8.29
CA SER A 44 4.18 4.08 -8.65
C SER A 44 3.53 2.72 -8.39
N TRP A 45 2.39 2.69 -7.71
CA TRP A 45 1.63 1.47 -7.43
C TRP A 45 0.55 1.19 -8.48
N THR A 46 0.54 1.92 -9.61
CA THR A 46 -0.54 1.83 -10.62
C THR A 46 -0.88 0.41 -11.05
N ASP A 47 0.12 -0.43 -11.39
CA ASP A 47 -0.16 -1.81 -11.81
C ASP A 47 -0.76 -2.66 -10.69
N TYR A 48 -0.24 -2.52 -9.46
CA TYR A 48 -0.75 -3.22 -8.29
C TYR A 48 -2.17 -2.75 -7.93
N LYS A 49 -2.42 -1.44 -8.05
CA LYS A 49 -3.74 -0.83 -7.86
C LYS A 49 -4.78 -1.48 -8.80
N GLN A 50 -4.43 -1.69 -10.07
CA GLN A 50 -5.33 -2.38 -11.01
C GLN A 50 -5.58 -3.84 -10.60
N GLN A 51 -4.56 -4.56 -10.13
CA GLN A 51 -4.73 -5.92 -9.61
C GLN A 51 -5.68 -5.94 -8.39
N LEU A 52 -5.52 -5.00 -7.45
CA LEU A 52 -6.40 -4.86 -6.29
C LEU A 52 -7.84 -4.51 -6.70
N LYS A 53 -8.06 -3.67 -7.71
CA LYS A 53 -9.41 -3.36 -8.21
C LYS A 53 -10.19 -4.59 -8.68
N HIS A 54 -9.51 -5.62 -9.17
CA HIS A 54 -10.17 -6.88 -9.54
C HIS A 54 -10.43 -7.81 -8.34
N ARG A 55 -9.67 -7.68 -7.24
CA ARG A 55 -9.66 -8.65 -6.13
C ARG A 55 -10.29 -8.13 -4.83
N HIS A 56 -10.32 -6.82 -4.61
CA HIS A 56 -10.71 -6.22 -3.32
C HIS A 56 -12.13 -6.55 -2.87
N LYS A 57 -13.06 -6.80 -3.80
CA LYS A 57 -14.45 -7.20 -3.46
C LYS A 57 -14.54 -8.55 -2.73
N GLN A 58 -13.44 -9.30 -2.69
CA GLN A 58 -13.35 -10.62 -2.06
C GLN A 58 -12.59 -10.61 -0.73
N MET A 59 -12.11 -9.44 -0.26
CA MET A 59 -11.23 -9.37 0.91
C MET A 59 -11.67 -8.28 1.90
N PRO A 60 -11.55 -8.53 3.22
CA PRO A 60 -11.75 -7.49 4.24
C PRO A 60 -10.60 -6.47 4.21
N LEU A 61 -10.85 -5.29 4.77
CA LEU A 61 -9.87 -4.19 4.83
C LEU A 61 -8.54 -4.60 5.49
N SER A 62 -8.57 -5.40 6.54
CA SER A 62 -7.38 -5.88 7.24
C SER A 62 -6.48 -6.73 6.35
N GLU A 63 -7.08 -7.56 5.50
CA GLU A 63 -6.35 -8.36 4.51
C GLU A 63 -5.76 -7.44 3.44
N LEU A 64 -6.53 -6.48 2.92
CA LEU A 64 -6.05 -5.48 1.96
C LEU A 64 -4.82 -4.71 2.49
N ILE A 65 -4.86 -4.27 3.75
CA ILE A 65 -3.72 -3.61 4.41
C ILE A 65 -2.51 -4.54 4.48
N THR A 66 -2.71 -5.82 4.82
CA THR A 66 -1.63 -6.81 4.87
C THR A 66 -0.95 -6.96 3.51
N HIS A 67 -1.75 -7.08 2.44
CA HIS A 67 -1.24 -7.16 1.07
C HIS A 67 -0.43 -5.91 0.67
N ILE A 68 -0.91 -4.72 1.02
CA ILE A 68 -0.21 -3.47 0.79
C ILE A 68 1.15 -3.44 1.53
N ILE A 69 1.20 -3.88 2.79
CA ILE A 69 2.47 -3.89 3.56
C ILE A 69 3.47 -4.90 2.97
N VAL A 70 3.00 -6.07 2.55
CA VAL A 70 3.86 -7.10 1.93
C VAL A 70 4.43 -6.60 0.60
N GLU A 71 3.59 -6.00 -0.25
CA GLU A 71 4.05 -5.44 -1.52
C GLU A 71 5.06 -4.30 -1.33
N ASP A 72 4.88 -3.44 -0.32
CA ASP A 72 5.83 -2.36 0.00
C ASP A 72 7.20 -2.92 0.40
N THR A 73 7.18 -3.98 1.20
CA THR A 73 8.40 -4.70 1.61
C THR A 73 9.10 -5.30 0.39
N ASN A 74 8.36 -6.01 -0.48
CA ASN A 74 8.89 -6.62 -1.69
C ASN A 74 9.53 -5.58 -2.64
N ARG A 75 8.87 -4.44 -2.82
CA ARG A 75 9.39 -3.33 -3.64
C ARG A 75 10.70 -2.78 -3.11
N LYS A 76 10.79 -2.56 -1.80
CA LYS A 76 12.02 -2.09 -1.14
C LYS A 76 13.17 -3.10 -1.29
N GLU A 77 12.90 -4.39 -1.09
CA GLU A 77 13.88 -5.45 -1.29
C GLU A 77 14.35 -5.56 -2.75
N CYS A 78 13.42 -5.47 -3.70
CA CYS A 78 13.75 -5.49 -5.13
C CYS A 78 14.60 -4.28 -5.53
N ALA A 79 14.31 -3.09 -5.02
CA ALA A 79 15.12 -1.90 -5.26
C ALA A 79 16.54 -2.07 -4.69
N ALA A 80 16.67 -2.57 -3.46
CA ALA A 80 17.95 -2.85 -2.83
C ALA A 80 18.77 -3.91 -3.60
N ALA A 81 18.12 -4.98 -4.07
CA ALA A 81 18.77 -6.00 -4.88
C ALA A 81 19.29 -5.43 -6.21
N ARG A 82 18.47 -4.63 -6.91
CA ARG A 82 18.87 -3.95 -8.16
C ARG A 82 20.06 -3.03 -7.95
N ALA A 83 20.07 -2.24 -6.87
CA ALA A 83 21.18 -1.35 -6.54
C ALA A 83 22.49 -2.12 -6.32
N LYS A 84 22.43 -3.25 -5.58
CA LYS A 84 23.60 -4.13 -5.36
C LYS A 84 24.14 -4.71 -6.66
N THR A 85 23.28 -5.20 -7.55
CA THR A 85 23.70 -5.73 -8.87
C THR A 85 24.36 -4.66 -9.72
N LEU A 86 23.84 -3.43 -9.71
CA LEU A 86 24.40 -2.32 -10.48
C LEU A 86 25.79 -1.93 -9.97
N SER A 87 25.96 -1.86 -8.64
CA SER A 87 27.26 -1.59 -8.00
C SER A 87 28.29 -2.69 -8.29
N ALA A 88 27.88 -3.96 -8.26
CA ALA A 88 28.79 -5.07 -8.53
C ALA A 88 29.31 -5.03 -9.98
N LYS A 89 28.45 -4.71 -10.96
CA LYS A 89 28.84 -4.58 -12.37
C LYS A 89 29.79 -3.41 -12.63
N ALA A 90 29.67 -2.31 -11.88
CA ALA A 90 30.55 -1.15 -12.02
C ALA A 90 31.98 -1.41 -11.52
N ASN A 91 32.18 -2.41 -10.65
CA ASN A 91 33.46 -2.73 -10.03
C ASN A 91 34.26 -3.83 -10.78
N VAL A 92 33.81 -4.26 -11.96
CA VAL A 92 34.50 -5.24 -12.83
C VAL A 92 35.23 -4.53 -13.98
N VAL A 93 36.01 -3.48 -13.65
CA VAL A 93 36.94 -2.81 -14.58
C VAL A 93 38.35 -3.28 -14.31
#